data_AF-A0A1M3IVH1-F1
#
_entry.id   AF-A0A1M3IVH1-F1
#
_cell.length_a   1.000
_cell.length_b   1.000
_cell.length_c   1.000
_cell.angle_alpha   90.00
_cell.angle_beta   90.00
_cell.angle_gamma   90.00
#
_symmetry.space_group_name_H-M   'P 1'
#
loop_
_entity.id
_entity.type
_entity.pdbx_description
1 polymer ?
#
loop_
_entity_poly.entity_id
_entity_poly.type
_entity_poly.pdbx_seq_one_letter_code
_entity_poly.pdbx_strand_id
1 'polypeptide(L)'
;MEIGERIREKLIEAGLSVHALEKKAGLRPSAIQNILYGKSKKPSINTIQAIARALNCTVPDLLEENENPFQGISRQEEKYISQTNEWNIDLYINTLKIVSNLLKNKNISLPKEKTLEYADEIYTYSLKTKSNAVDEIFADWIIEKEL
;
A
#
# COMPACT_ATOMS: atom_id res chain seq x y z
N MET A 1 -15.60 -7.06 -0.39
CA MET A 1 -15.67 -8.39 0.25
C MET A 1 -15.91 -8.16 1.75
N GLU A 2 -16.89 -8.81 2.36
CA GLU A 2 -17.16 -8.62 3.80
C GLU A 2 -16.07 -9.28 4.66
N ILE A 3 -15.76 -8.72 5.83
CA ILE A 3 -14.71 -9.22 6.75
C ILE A 3 -14.82 -10.72 7.05
N GLY A 4 -16.03 -11.27 7.10
CA GLY A 4 -16.27 -12.70 7.30
C GLY A 4 -15.66 -13.57 6.19
N GLU A 5 -15.74 -13.13 4.93
CA GLU A 5 -15.16 -13.90 3.82
C GLU A 5 -13.63 -13.88 3.87
N ARG A 6 -13.02 -12.73 4.19
CA ARG A 6 -11.56 -12.62 4.35
C ARG A 6 -11.02 -13.50 5.47
N ILE A 7 -11.72 -13.53 6.61
CA ILE A 7 -11.37 -14.42 7.72
C ILE A 7 -11.48 -15.88 7.29
N ARG A 8 -12.50 -16.23 6.49
CA ARG A 8 -12.67 -17.59 5.96
C ARG A 8 -11.52 -18.00 5.04
N GLU A 9 -11.12 -17.14 4.11
CA GLU A 9 -9.99 -17.37 3.21
C GLU A 9 -8.70 -17.62 3.99
N LYS A 10 -8.35 -16.70 4.92
CA LYS A 10 -7.16 -16.83 5.76
C LYS A 10 -7.18 -18.05 6.67
N LEU A 11 -8.36 -18.46 7.13
CA LEU A 11 -8.52 -19.68 7.94
C LEU A 11 -8.25 -20.95 7.11
N ILE A 12 -8.66 -20.96 5.84
CA ILE A 12 -8.35 -22.05 4.90
C ILE A 12 -6.85 -22.09 4.59
N GLU A 13 -6.23 -20.94 4.30
CA GLU A 13 -4.78 -20.83 4.08
C GLU A 13 -3.97 -21.34 5.28
N ALA A 14 -4.43 -21.02 6.51
CA ALA A 14 -3.79 -21.45 7.75
C ALA A 14 -4.07 -22.92 8.12
N GLY A 15 -4.98 -23.62 7.42
CA GLY A 15 -5.38 -24.99 7.74
C GLY A 15 -6.02 -25.14 9.13
N LEU A 16 -6.62 -24.08 9.67
CA LEU A 16 -7.22 -24.06 11.01
C LEU A 16 -8.72 -24.31 10.94
N SER A 17 -9.27 -24.97 11.96
CA SER A 17 -10.73 -24.97 12.16
C SER A 17 -11.17 -23.67 12.84
N VAL A 18 -12.43 -23.27 12.66
CA VAL A 18 -13.01 -22.09 13.32
C VAL A 18 -12.84 -22.16 14.84
N HIS A 19 -13.05 -23.34 15.42
CA HIS A 19 -12.89 -23.54 16.86
C HIS A 19 -11.42 -23.44 17.30
N ALA A 20 -10.49 -23.95 16.51
CA ALA A 20 -9.06 -23.80 16.76
C ALA A 20 -8.63 -22.33 16.70
N LEU A 21 -9.18 -21.56 15.74
CA LEU A 21 -8.91 -20.14 15.62
C LEU A 21 -9.49 -19.35 16.81
N GLU A 22 -10.72 -19.64 17.25
CA GLU A 22 -11.32 -19.00 18.44
C GLU A 22 -10.46 -19.20 19.69
N LYS A 23 -10.01 -20.44 19.91
CA LYS A 23 -9.12 -20.77 21.02
C LYS A 23 -7.77 -20.06 20.89
N LYS A 24 -7.18 -20.03 19.70
CA LYS A 24 -5.89 -19.37 19.43
C LYS A 24 -5.98 -17.84 19.57
N ALA A 25 -7.10 -17.24 19.19
CA ALA A 25 -7.36 -15.81 19.32
C ALA A 25 -7.80 -15.40 20.73
N GLY A 26 -8.02 -16.34 21.65
CA GLY A 26 -8.53 -16.07 23.00
C GLY A 26 -9.94 -15.49 22.99
N LEU A 27 -10.74 -15.81 21.96
CA LEU A 27 -12.10 -15.32 21.81
C LEU A 27 -13.12 -16.29 22.41
N ARG A 28 -14.27 -15.75 22.82
CA ARG A 28 -15.39 -16.57 23.29
C ARG A 28 -15.85 -17.53 22.18
N PRO A 29 -16.37 -18.72 22.53
CA PRO A 29 -16.96 -19.63 21.56
C PRO A 29 -17.99 -18.93 20.67
N SER A 30 -18.00 -19.28 19.39
CA SER A 30 -18.87 -18.73 18.35
C SER A 30 -18.65 -17.24 18.01
N ALA A 31 -17.64 -16.57 18.58
CA ALA A 31 -17.32 -15.19 18.21
C ALA A 31 -16.96 -15.06 16.72
N ILE A 32 -16.08 -15.93 16.23
CA ILE A 32 -15.65 -15.92 14.84
C ILE A 32 -16.77 -16.46 13.97
N GLN A 33 -17.47 -17.50 14.42
CA GLN A 33 -18.61 -18.06 13.71
C GLN A 33 -19.71 -17.00 13.46
N ASN A 34 -19.98 -16.14 14.43
CA ASN A 34 -20.94 -15.04 14.27
C ASN A 34 -20.47 -13.97 13.26
N ILE A 35 -19.15 -13.75 13.12
CA ILE A 35 -18.59 -12.85 12.10
C ILE A 35 -18.72 -13.51 10.71
N LEU A 36 -18.36 -14.80 10.59
CA LEU A 36 -18.43 -15.56 9.34
C LEU A 36 -19.84 -15.70 8.74
N TYR A 37 -20.87 -15.69 9.59
CA TYR A 37 -22.28 -15.75 9.16
C TYR A 37 -22.96 -14.37 9.12
N GLY A 38 -22.20 -13.27 9.25
CA GLY A 38 -22.75 -11.91 9.17
C GLY A 38 -23.69 -11.52 10.32
N LYS A 39 -23.73 -12.29 11.42
CA LYS A 39 -24.44 -11.92 12.66
C LYS A 39 -23.70 -10.80 13.40
N SER A 40 -22.39 -10.74 13.24
CA SER A 40 -21.54 -9.65 13.73
C SER A 40 -20.83 -8.98 12.55
N LYS A 41 -21.50 -7.97 11.96
CA LYS A 41 -20.98 -7.23 10.79
C LYS A 41 -19.92 -6.18 11.14
N LYS A 42 -19.83 -5.81 12.42
CA LYS A 42 -18.91 -4.80 12.95
C LYS A 42 -18.23 -5.31 14.22
N PRO A 43 -17.35 -6.32 14.13
CA PRO A 43 -16.54 -6.73 15.26
C PRO A 43 -15.67 -5.56 15.74
N SER A 44 -15.37 -5.52 17.03
CA SER A 44 -14.50 -4.48 17.59
C SER A 44 -13.07 -4.61 17.07
N ILE A 45 -12.32 -3.51 17.07
CA ILE A 45 -10.90 -3.50 16.67
C ILE A 45 -10.06 -4.51 17.45
N ASN A 46 -10.36 -4.69 18.75
CA ASN A 46 -9.68 -5.66 19.61
C ASN A 46 -9.93 -7.10 19.13
N THR A 47 -11.17 -7.41 18.73
CA THR A 47 -11.51 -8.72 18.17
C THR A 47 -10.81 -8.96 16.85
N ILE A 48 -10.78 -7.96 15.96
CA ILE A 48 -10.10 -8.05 14.66
C ILE A 48 -8.59 -8.24 14.86
N GLN A 49 -7.98 -7.51 15.78
CA GLN A 49 -6.56 -7.62 16.09
C GLN A 49 -6.21 -8.99 16.69
N ALA A 50 -7.07 -9.54 17.56
CA ALA A 50 -6.89 -10.88 18.09
C ALA A 50 -6.94 -11.96 16.99
N ILE A 51 -7.88 -11.82 16.05
CA ILE A 51 -8.02 -12.71 14.89
C ILE A 51 -6.79 -12.61 13.99
N ALA A 52 -6.35 -11.39 13.66
CA ALA A 52 -5.18 -11.13 12.83
C ALA A 52 -3.92 -11.78 13.41
N ARG A 53 -3.65 -11.57 14.70
CA ARG A 53 -2.53 -12.21 15.40
C ARG A 53 -2.60 -13.74 15.37
N ALA A 54 -3.80 -14.31 15.54
CA ALA A 54 -3.97 -15.76 15.53
C ALA A 54 -3.79 -16.36 14.12
N LEU A 55 -4.14 -15.62 13.08
CA LEU A 55 -3.93 -15.98 11.66
C LEU A 55 -2.55 -15.58 11.12
N ASN A 56 -1.71 -14.94 11.94
CA ASN A 56 -0.40 -14.41 11.53
C ASN A 56 -0.49 -13.43 10.35
N CYS A 57 -1.52 -12.59 10.34
CA CYS A 57 -1.71 -11.50 9.39
C CYS A 57 -1.88 -10.15 10.12
N THR A 58 -2.03 -9.08 9.35
CA THR A 58 -2.27 -7.73 9.86
C THR A 58 -3.77 -7.40 9.91
N VAL A 59 -4.12 -6.38 10.67
CA VAL A 59 -5.51 -5.88 10.73
C VAL A 59 -6.01 -5.37 9.36
N PRO A 60 -5.20 -4.62 8.58
CA PRO A 60 -5.55 -4.26 7.20
C PRO A 60 -5.90 -5.46 6.31
N ASP A 61 -5.14 -6.57 6.38
CA ASP A 61 -5.41 -7.76 5.56
C ASP A 61 -6.86 -8.30 5.75
N LEU A 62 -7.43 -8.12 6.95
CA LEU A 62 -8.80 -8.52 7.27
C LEU A 62 -9.84 -7.44 6.98
N LEU A 63 -9.44 -6.16 6.90
CA LEU A 63 -10.35 -5.01 6.82
C LEU A 63 -10.43 -4.35 5.46
N GLU A 64 -9.50 -4.60 4.55
CA GLU A 64 -9.54 -3.94 3.25
C GLU A 64 -10.89 -4.20 2.55
N GLU A 65 -11.58 -3.16 2.13
CA GLU A 65 -12.34 -3.26 0.90
C GLU A 65 -11.31 -2.93 -0.18
N ASN A 66 -11.23 -3.76 -1.23
CA ASN A 66 -10.23 -3.70 -2.31
C ASN A 66 -9.55 -2.33 -2.41
N GLU A 67 -8.23 -2.24 -2.29
CA GLU A 67 -7.29 -1.97 -3.40
C GLU A 67 -5.85 -2.27 -2.93
N ASN A 68 -5.15 -3.09 -3.71
CA ASN A 68 -3.71 -3.36 -3.77
C ASN A 68 -2.79 -3.10 -2.54
N PRO A 69 -1.97 -4.10 -2.12
CA PRO A 69 -0.95 -3.94 -1.08
C PRO A 69 0.24 -3.02 -1.44
N PHE A 70 0.13 -2.25 -2.53
CA PHE A 70 1.06 -1.19 -2.94
C PHE A 70 0.50 0.20 -2.58
N GLN A 71 0.04 0.41 -1.35
CA GLN A 71 -0.31 1.75 -0.88
C GLN A 71 0.28 2.05 0.50
N GLY A 72 1.58 2.36 0.48
CA GLY A 72 2.22 3.23 1.47
C GLY A 72 2.13 4.72 1.11
N ILE A 73 1.10 5.13 0.36
CA ILE A 73 0.90 6.52 -0.09
C ILE A 73 -0.39 7.03 0.55
N SER A 74 -0.33 8.19 1.17
CA SER A 74 -1.36 8.70 2.06
C SER A 74 -2.63 9.10 1.29
N ARG A 75 -3.82 8.83 1.87
CA ARG A 75 -5.17 9.10 1.34
C ARG A 75 -5.44 10.53 0.82
N GLN A 76 -4.56 11.50 1.09
CA GLN A 76 -4.66 12.83 0.50
C GLN A 76 -4.13 12.90 -0.94
N GLU A 77 -3.22 11.98 -1.31
CA GLU A 77 -2.59 11.92 -2.63
C GLU A 77 -3.51 11.21 -3.65
N GLU A 78 -4.32 10.24 -3.22
CA GLU A 78 -5.27 9.50 -4.08
C GLU A 78 -6.34 10.38 -4.75
N LYS A 79 -6.79 11.44 -4.07
CA LYS A 79 -7.78 12.38 -4.64
C LYS A 79 -7.21 13.23 -5.77
N TYR A 80 -5.89 13.40 -5.82
CA TYR A 80 -5.19 14.06 -6.93
C TYR A 80 -4.82 13.08 -8.05
N ILE A 81 -4.41 11.85 -7.71
CA ILE A 81 -3.99 10.82 -8.69
C ILE A 81 -5.15 10.40 -9.61
N SER A 82 -6.37 10.33 -9.09
CA SER A 82 -7.55 9.88 -9.83
C SER A 82 -8.09 10.88 -10.88
N GLN A 83 -7.57 12.11 -10.95
CA GLN A 83 -8.09 13.15 -11.87
C GLN A 83 -7.22 13.43 -13.11
N THR A 84 -6.05 12.79 -13.27
CA THR A 84 -5.20 12.94 -14.47
C THR A 84 -4.68 11.58 -14.93
N ASN A 85 -5.60 10.66 -15.24
CA ASN A 85 -5.30 9.24 -15.39
C ASN A 85 -4.88 8.83 -16.82
N GLU A 86 -4.00 9.60 -17.46
CA GLU A 86 -3.25 9.12 -18.62
C GLU A 86 -1.77 9.08 -18.25
N TRP A 87 -1.18 7.89 -18.34
CA TRP A 87 0.25 7.72 -18.14
C TRP A 87 0.98 8.50 -19.24
N ASN A 88 1.61 9.61 -18.86
CA ASN A 88 2.45 10.37 -19.76
C ASN A 88 3.81 9.67 -19.83
N ILE A 89 3.90 8.68 -20.72
CA ILE A 89 5.09 7.85 -20.94
C ILE A 89 6.30 8.73 -21.27
N ASP A 90 6.11 9.76 -22.09
CA ASP A 90 7.20 10.67 -22.49
C ASP A 90 7.75 11.45 -21.28
N LEU A 91 6.87 11.95 -20.41
CA LEU A 91 7.27 12.62 -19.17
C LEU A 91 8.01 11.67 -18.22
N TYR A 92 7.56 10.42 -18.11
CA TYR A 92 8.21 9.42 -17.27
C TYR A 92 9.61 9.06 -17.80
N ILE A 93 9.75 8.85 -19.12
CA ILE A 93 11.04 8.62 -19.77
C ILE A 93 11.99 9.81 -19.54
N ASN A 94 11.49 11.04 -19.67
CA ASN A 94 12.30 12.23 -19.44
C ASN A 94 12.71 12.35 -17.96
N THR A 95 11.85 11.94 -17.03
CA THR A 95 12.16 11.89 -15.60
C THR A 95 13.32 10.93 -15.33
N LEU A 96 13.28 9.72 -15.88
CA LEU A 96 14.36 8.74 -15.74
C LEU A 96 15.69 9.25 -16.34
N LYS A 97 15.65 9.97 -17.46
CA LYS A 97 16.86 10.58 -18.05
C LYS A 97 17.47 11.63 -17.13
N ILE A 98 16.65 12.49 -16.52
CA ILE A 98 17.11 13.53 -15.59
C ILE A 98 17.70 12.89 -14.34
N VAL A 99 17.00 11.94 -13.72
CA VAL A 99 17.53 11.20 -12.56
C VAL A 99 18.86 10.53 -12.89
N SER A 100 18.95 9.83 -14.04
CA SER A 100 20.20 9.20 -14.47
C SER A 100 21.34 10.21 -14.66
N ASN A 101 21.07 11.39 -15.23
CA ASN A 101 22.07 12.43 -15.40
C ASN A 101 22.50 13.04 -14.07
N LEU A 102 21.56 13.32 -13.16
CA LEU A 102 21.87 13.88 -11.84
C LEU A 102 22.73 12.92 -11.02
N LEU A 103 22.39 11.63 -11.00
CA LEU A 103 23.20 10.61 -10.31
C LEU A 103 24.61 10.50 -10.91
N LYS A 104 24.74 10.54 -12.24
CA LYS A 104 26.06 10.54 -12.91
C LYS A 104 26.88 11.78 -12.58
N ASN A 105 26.27 12.96 -12.64
CA ASN A 105 26.94 14.24 -12.41
C ASN A 105 27.41 14.37 -10.96
N LYS A 106 26.62 13.88 -10.00
CA LYS A 106 26.96 13.87 -8.58
C LYS A 106 27.80 12.64 -8.16
N ASN A 107 28.10 11.72 -9.09
CA ASN A 107 28.83 10.48 -8.87
C ASN A 107 28.22 9.59 -7.75
N ILE A 108 26.88 9.52 -7.72
CA ILE A 108 26.11 8.76 -6.74
C ILE A 108 25.68 7.43 -7.36
N SER A 109 25.81 6.34 -6.60
CA SER A 109 25.26 5.03 -6.96
C SER A 109 24.16 4.66 -5.97
N LEU A 110 22.96 4.39 -6.50
CA LEU A 110 21.80 3.97 -5.73
C LEU A 110 21.33 2.58 -6.17
N PRO A 111 20.74 1.79 -5.26
CA PRO A 111 19.96 0.62 -5.63
C PRO A 111 18.87 0.98 -6.64
N LYS A 112 18.50 0.01 -7.48
CA LYS A 112 17.44 0.16 -8.48
C LYS A 112 16.14 0.64 -7.84
N GLU A 113 15.80 0.06 -6.70
CA GLU A 113 14.56 0.33 -5.97
C GLU A 113 14.47 1.80 -5.56
N LYS A 114 15.56 2.34 -4.99
CA LYS A 114 15.66 3.76 -4.62
C LYS A 114 15.65 4.70 -5.82
N THR A 115 16.28 4.28 -6.92
CA THR A 115 16.28 5.08 -8.16
C THR A 115 14.86 5.21 -8.73
N LEU A 116 14.08 4.13 -8.69
CA LEU A 116 12.70 4.12 -9.17
C LEU A 116 11.76 4.90 -8.24
N GLU A 117 11.95 4.80 -6.92
CA GLU A 117 11.22 5.60 -5.93
C GLU A 117 11.35 7.11 -6.22
N TYR A 118 12.57 7.60 -6.43
CA TYR A 118 12.79 9.01 -6.77
C TYR A 118 12.19 9.41 -8.12
N ALA A 119 12.28 8.54 -9.12
CA ALA A 119 11.66 8.80 -10.42
C ALA A 119 10.13 8.91 -10.32
N ASP A 120 9.49 8.06 -9.51
CA ASP A 120 8.04 8.07 -9.30
C ASP A 120 7.58 9.35 -8.57
N GLU A 121 8.34 9.81 -7.57
CA GLU A 121 8.06 11.06 -6.88
C GLU A 121 8.20 12.28 -7.79
N ILE A 122 9.29 12.37 -8.56
CA ILE A 122 9.54 13.47 -9.51
C ILE A 122 8.47 13.50 -10.60
N TYR A 123 8.10 12.33 -11.14
CA TYR A 123 7.06 12.23 -12.15
C TYR A 123 5.70 12.70 -11.60
N THR A 124 5.34 12.21 -10.41
CA THR A 124 4.07 12.56 -9.75
C THR A 124 3.99 14.05 -9.44
N TYR A 125 5.09 14.65 -9.00
CA TYR A 125 5.18 16.09 -8.81
C TYR A 125 5.04 16.84 -10.14
N SER A 126 5.77 16.40 -11.17
CA SER A 126 5.77 17.03 -12.49
C SER A 126 4.39 16.98 -13.16
N LEU A 127 3.62 15.88 -12.99
CA LEU A 127 2.22 15.79 -13.43
C LEU A 127 1.29 16.80 -12.74
N LYS A 128 1.53 17.11 -11.47
CA LYS A 128 0.74 18.11 -10.73
C LYS A 128 1.08 19.53 -11.20
N THR A 129 2.28 19.74 -11.74
CA THR A 129 2.64 21.01 -12.37
C THR A 129 1.95 21.13 -13.73
N LYS A 130 1.41 22.30 -14.07
CA LYS A 130 0.76 22.54 -15.37
C LYS A 130 1.74 22.51 -16.57
N SER A 131 2.99 22.15 -16.35
CA SER A 131 4.07 22.34 -17.32
C SER A 131 4.27 21.15 -18.26
N ASN A 132 3.71 19.96 -17.99
CA ASN A 132 3.97 18.74 -18.76
C ASN A 132 5.48 18.46 -19.02
N ALA A 133 6.34 19.05 -18.19
CA ALA A 133 7.78 19.00 -18.26
C ALA A 133 8.28 18.61 -16.86
N VAL A 134 9.43 17.94 -16.83
CA VAL A 134 10.03 17.52 -15.57
C VAL A 134 10.54 18.74 -14.83
N ASP A 135 10.21 18.84 -13.55
CA ASP A 135 10.76 19.89 -12.69
C ASP A 135 12.19 19.49 -12.25
N GLU A 136 13.19 20.03 -12.95
CA GLU A 136 14.61 19.76 -12.68
C GLU A 136 15.05 20.26 -11.29
N ILE A 137 14.44 21.33 -10.77
CA ILE A 137 14.78 21.88 -9.45
C ILE A 137 14.31 20.92 -8.37
N PHE A 138 13.08 20.40 -8.51
CA PHE A 138 12.56 19.37 -7.61
C PHE A 138 13.37 18.07 -7.71
N ALA A 139 13.76 17.67 -8.92
CA ALA A 139 14.58 16.49 -9.15
C ALA A 139 15.97 16.58 -8.51
N ASP A 140 16.58 17.77 -8.51
CA ASP A 140 17.86 17.98 -7.82
C ASP A 140 17.68 17.95 -6.29
N TRP A 141 16.66 18.64 -5.78
CA TRP A 141 16.36 18.69 -4.34
C TRP A 141 16.06 17.33 -3.72
N ILE A 142 15.26 16.50 -4.40
CA ILE A 142 14.89 15.17 -3.87
C ILE A 142 16.08 14.23 -3.78
N ILE A 143 17.00 14.30 -4.76
CA ILE A 143 18.24 13.51 -4.77
C ILE A 143 19.19 13.99 -3.67
N GLU A 144 19.23 15.29 -3.38
CA GLU A 144 20.08 15.86 -2.33
C GLU A 144 19.57 15.63 -0.91
N LYS A 145 18.25 15.62 -0.71
CA LYS A 145 17.63 15.46 0.61
C LYS A 145 17.91 14.10 1.27
N GLU A 146 18.15 13.08 0.48
CA GLU A 146 18.32 11.69 0.92
C GLU A 146 19.78 11.19 0.85
N LEU A 147 20.74 12.10 0.67
CA LEU A 147 22.20 11.88 0.82
C LEU A 147 22.67 12.28 2.21
#